data_AF-A0A368H4V2-F1
#
_entry.id   AF-A0A368H4V2-F1
#
_cell.length_a   1.000
_cell.length_b   1.000
_cell.length_c   1.000
_cell.angle_alpha   90.00
_cell.angle_beta   90.00
_cell.angle_gamma   90.00
#
_symmetry.space_group_name_H-M   'P 1'
#
loop_
_entity.id
_entity.type
_entity.pdbx_description
1 polymer ?
#
loop_
_entity_poly.entity_id
_entity_poly.type
_entity_poly.pdbx_seq_one_letter_code
_entity_poly.pdbx_strand_id
1 'polypeptide(L)'
;MDITVVEISSKMVYIARKWYSLEFDDHHRVVIKDGVKFVEGEARKGVKYDAVLVDVCDSSPLLIQPIICPIRTFLGEAFIRNTAKMISTEGLNSYAKITVVLQLTPHFSNYFNYCNIKDTGIGNMIFYCMLKRPLKEKNINVLEFVKNTPL
;
A
#
# COMPACT_ATOMS: atom_id res chain seq x y z
N MET A 1 5.18 10.03 13.09
CA MET A 1 4.93 8.96 12.10
C MET A 1 5.98 9.12 11.03
N ASP A 2 6.78 8.10 10.69
CA ASP A 2 7.83 8.21 9.68
C ASP A 2 7.32 7.61 8.35
N ILE A 3 7.16 8.46 7.34
CA ILE A 3 6.48 8.15 6.09
C ILE A 3 7.45 8.32 4.91
N THR A 4 7.59 7.23 4.14
CA THR A 4 8.22 7.27 2.81
C THR A 4 7.14 7.08 1.75
N VAL A 5 6.90 8.12 0.95
CA VAL A 5 6.06 8.02 -0.25
C VAL A 5 6.95 7.70 -1.45
N VAL A 6 6.56 6.73 -2.27
CA VAL A 6 7.26 6.40 -3.52
C VAL A 6 6.33 6.71 -4.68
N GLU A 7 6.72 7.69 -5.50
CA GLU A 7 5.91 8.19 -6.62
C GLU A 7 6.74 8.13 -7.90
N ILE A 8 6.17 7.62 -8.99
CA ILE A 8 6.89 7.49 -10.27
C ILE A 8 6.95 8.82 -11.03
N SER A 9 5.95 9.68 -10.85
CA SER A 9 5.78 10.94 -11.57
C SER A 9 6.27 12.13 -10.75
N SER A 10 7.43 12.66 -11.12
CA SER A 10 7.94 13.93 -10.56
C SER A 10 6.96 15.10 -10.75
N LYS A 11 6.12 15.06 -11.80
CA LYS A 11 5.08 16.06 -12.05
C LYS A 11 3.97 16.00 -11.00
N MET A 12 3.56 14.81 -10.57
CA MET A 12 2.56 14.66 -9.51
C MET A 12 3.08 15.20 -8.19
N VAL A 13 4.34 14.91 -7.85
CA VAL A 13 5.00 15.49 -6.67
C VAL A 13 5.02 17.02 -6.74
N TYR A 14 5.37 17.59 -7.89
CA TYR A 14 5.36 19.05 -8.10
C TYR A 14 3.96 19.65 -7.88
N ILE A 15 2.92 19.05 -8.46
CA ILE A 15 1.54 19.51 -8.32
C ILE A 15 1.10 19.43 -6.84
N ALA A 16 1.38 18.32 -6.16
CA ALA A 16 1.07 18.11 -4.76
C ALA A 16 1.69 19.20 -3.86
N ARG A 17 2.96 19.54 -4.11
CA ARG A 17 3.64 20.62 -3.37
C ARG A 17 3.09 22.00 -3.69
N LYS A 18 2.80 22.26 -4.97
CA LYS A 18 2.42 23.60 -5.42
C LYS A 18 0.98 23.96 -5.05
N TRP A 19 0.07 22.98 -5.05
CA TRP A 19 -1.37 23.23 -4.99
C TRP A 19 -2.09 22.48 -3.86
N TYR A 20 -1.48 21.45 -3.27
CA TYR A 20 -2.11 20.62 -2.24
C TYR A 20 -1.34 20.61 -0.92
N SER A 21 -0.48 21.62 -0.72
CA SER A 21 0.28 21.84 0.53
C SER A 21 1.07 20.62 1.00
N LEU A 22 1.60 19.82 0.07
CA LEU A 22 2.53 18.75 0.41
C LEU A 22 3.85 19.36 0.91
N GLU A 23 4.13 19.14 2.20
CA GLU A 23 5.37 19.53 2.86
C GLU A 23 6.28 18.33 3.11
N PHE A 24 7.59 18.59 3.14
CA PHE A 24 8.60 17.60 3.47
C PHE A 24 9.23 17.99 4.80
N ASP A 25 9.44 17.00 5.67
CA ASP A 25 10.12 17.15 6.95
C ASP A 25 10.92 15.87 7.27
N ASP A 26 11.49 15.81 8.46
CA ASP A 26 12.30 14.66 8.90
C ASP A 26 11.47 13.36 9.04
N HIS A 27 10.14 13.49 9.04
CA HIS A 27 9.18 12.42 9.23
C HIS A 27 8.37 12.11 7.96
N HIS A 28 8.48 12.91 6.90
CA HIS A 28 7.76 12.73 5.64
C HIS A 28 8.64 13.06 4.44
N ARG A 29 8.96 12.03 3.65
CA ARG A 29 9.79 12.14 2.44
C ARG A 29 9.13 11.50 1.23
N VAL A 30 9.40 12.08 0.06
CA VAL A 30 8.99 11.53 -1.23
C VAL A 30 10.22 11.07 -2.01
N VAL A 31 10.19 9.82 -2.48
CA VAL A 31 11.20 9.23 -3.35
C VAL A 31 10.61 9.11 -4.75
N ILE A 32 11.18 9.83 -5.71
CA ILE A 32 10.76 9.74 -7.11
C ILE A 32 11.42 8.50 -7.73
N LYS A 33 10.68 7.38 -7.80
CA LYS A 33 11.20 6.09 -8.28
C LYS A 33 10.07 5.15 -8.70
N ASP A 34 10.40 4.18 -9.56
CA ASP A 34 9.56 2.99 -9.75
C ASP A 34 9.40 2.24 -8.40
N GLY A 35 8.15 2.08 -7.96
CA GLY A 35 7.80 1.45 -6.69
C GLY A 35 8.22 -0.01 -6.59
N VAL A 36 8.20 -0.77 -7.69
CA VAL A 36 8.66 -2.17 -7.73
C VAL A 36 10.16 -2.23 -7.49
N LYS A 37 10.92 -1.34 -8.14
CA LYS A 37 12.38 -1.24 -7.97
C LYS A 37 12.79 -0.68 -6.61
N PHE A 38 11.97 0.19 -6.02
CA PHE A 38 12.16 0.64 -4.65
C PHE A 38 12.00 -0.53 -3.68
N VAL A 39 10.87 -1.24 -3.74
CA VAL A 39 10.56 -2.39 -2.88
C VAL A 39 11.61 -3.49 -3.00
N GLU A 40 12.04 -3.82 -4.23
CA GLU A 40 13.13 -4.78 -4.46
C GLU A 40 14.44 -4.36 -3.74
N GLY A 41 14.79 -3.08 -3.81
CA GLY A 41 15.98 -2.53 -3.18
C GLY A 41 15.91 -2.56 -1.65
N GLU A 42 14.80 -2.14 -1.06
CA GLU A 42 14.60 -2.10 0.39
C GLU A 42 14.50 -3.50 1.00
N ALA A 43 13.80 -4.43 0.32
CA ALA A 43 13.75 -5.83 0.73
C ALA A 43 15.15 -6.47 0.75
N ARG A 44 16.02 -6.13 -0.21
CA ARG A 44 17.41 -6.62 -0.26
C ARG A 44 18.28 -6.04 0.86
N LYS A 45 18.03 -4.80 1.27
CA LYS A 45 18.72 -4.15 2.40
C LYS A 45 18.21 -4.63 3.76
N GLY A 46 17.08 -5.35 3.81
CA GLY A 46 16.45 -5.80 5.05
C GLY A 46 15.72 -4.68 5.80
N VAL A 47 15.37 -3.59 5.12
CA VAL A 47 14.64 -2.47 5.72
C VAL A 47 13.23 -2.93 6.09
N LYS A 48 12.74 -2.47 7.25
CA LYS A 48 11.45 -2.84 7.81
C LYS A 48 10.52 -1.65 7.93
N TYR A 49 9.25 -1.89 7.62
CA TYR A 49 8.15 -0.94 7.73
C TYR A 49 7.02 -1.57 8.56
N ASP A 50 6.36 -0.77 9.39
CA ASP A 50 5.18 -1.20 10.14
C ASP A 50 3.93 -1.25 9.26
N ALA A 51 3.89 -0.44 8.21
CA ALA A 51 2.84 -0.46 7.22
C ALA A 51 3.39 -0.20 5.82
N VAL A 52 2.84 -0.91 4.84
CA VAL A 52 3.04 -0.64 3.41
C VAL A 52 1.65 -0.47 2.79
N LEU A 53 1.41 0.72 2.23
CA LEU A 53 0.19 1.02 1.48
C LEU A 53 0.52 1.09 -0.01
N VAL A 54 -0.17 0.29 -0.80
CA VAL A 54 -0.08 0.27 -2.25
C VAL A 54 -1.33 0.91 -2.84
N ASP A 55 -1.19 2.16 -3.27
CA ASP A 55 -2.23 2.93 -3.96
C ASP A 55 -1.70 3.37 -5.33
N VAL A 56 -1.59 2.41 -6.25
CA VAL A 56 -0.99 2.61 -7.57
C VAL A 56 -1.97 2.22 -8.65
N CYS A 57 -2.48 3.18 -9.41
CA CYS A 57 -3.44 2.97 -10.48
C CYS A 57 -2.91 3.38 -11.85
N ASP A 58 -3.45 2.79 -12.91
CA ASP A 58 -3.27 3.29 -14.28
C ASP A 58 -4.36 4.33 -14.60
N SER A 59 -4.05 5.33 -15.42
CA SER A 59 -5.07 6.25 -15.97
C SER A 59 -5.63 5.76 -17.31
N SER A 60 -5.15 4.63 -17.82
CA SER A 60 -5.54 4.06 -19.11
C SER A 60 -7.00 3.58 -19.10
N PRO A 61 -7.73 3.71 -20.23
CA PRO A 61 -9.11 3.25 -20.33
C PRO A 61 -9.28 1.77 -19.98
N LEU A 62 -10.38 1.43 -19.29
CA LEU A 62 -10.76 0.04 -18.92
C LEU A 62 -10.81 -0.93 -20.11
N LEU A 63 -11.03 -0.41 -21.32
CA LEU A 63 -11.02 -1.19 -22.58
C LEU A 63 -9.63 -1.79 -22.89
N ILE A 64 -8.57 -1.22 -22.31
CA ILE A 64 -7.18 -1.62 -22.54
C ILE A 64 -6.65 -2.46 -21.37
N GLN A 65 -7.12 -2.19 -20.14
CA GLN A 65 -6.67 -2.91 -18.94
C GLN A 65 -7.84 -3.24 -17.99
N PRO A 66 -8.11 -4.53 -17.72
CA PRO A 66 -9.26 -4.95 -16.91
C PRO A 66 -9.09 -4.72 -15.40
N ILE A 67 -7.87 -4.40 -14.94
CA ILE A 67 -7.57 -4.07 -13.54
C ILE A 67 -6.84 -2.74 -13.54
N ILE A 68 -7.52 -1.68 -13.12
CA ILE A 68 -6.95 -0.32 -13.06
C ILE A 68 -6.20 -0.07 -11.76
N CYS A 69 -6.65 -0.67 -10.66
CA CYS A 69 -6.07 -0.49 -9.34
C CYS A 69 -6.02 -1.83 -8.57
N PRO A 70 -4.88 -2.19 -7.94
CA PRO A 70 -3.57 -1.73 -8.32
C PRO A 70 -3.19 -2.27 -9.72
N ILE A 71 -2.27 -1.60 -10.43
CA ILE A 71 -1.78 -2.13 -11.72
C ILE A 71 -1.13 -3.51 -11.53
N ARG A 72 -1.25 -4.40 -12.52
CA ARG A 72 -0.87 -5.83 -12.42
C ARG A 72 0.55 -6.07 -11.92
N THR A 73 1.50 -5.19 -12.24
CA THR A 73 2.91 -5.32 -11.79
C THR A 73 3.03 -5.35 -10.25
N PHE A 74 2.14 -4.67 -9.53
CA PHE A 74 2.10 -4.65 -8.07
C PHE A 74 1.36 -5.86 -7.46
N LEU A 75 0.83 -6.74 -8.31
CA LEU A 75 0.23 -8.03 -7.95
C LEU A 75 1.14 -9.21 -8.32
N GLY A 76 2.33 -8.94 -8.88
CA GLY A 76 3.29 -9.96 -9.25
C GLY A 76 3.95 -10.62 -8.04
N GLU A 77 4.27 -11.91 -8.17
CA GLU A 77 4.83 -12.71 -7.08
C GLU A 77 6.10 -12.10 -6.46
N ALA A 78 7.01 -11.59 -7.29
CA ALA A 78 8.23 -10.95 -6.82
C ALA A 78 7.94 -9.71 -5.96
N PHE A 79 6.94 -8.91 -6.33
CA PHE A 79 6.53 -7.74 -5.57
C PHE A 79 5.93 -8.15 -4.23
N ILE A 80 4.96 -9.09 -4.23
CA ILE A 80 4.31 -9.62 -3.02
C ILE A 80 5.33 -10.21 -2.05
N ARG A 81 6.28 -11.00 -2.55
CA ARG A 81 7.36 -11.58 -1.73
C ARG A 81 8.25 -10.51 -1.12
N ASN A 82 8.61 -9.48 -1.89
CA ASN A 82 9.50 -8.43 -1.42
C ASN A 82 8.80 -7.51 -0.41
N THR A 83 7.52 -7.20 -0.59
CA THR A 83 6.74 -6.47 0.41
C THR A 83 6.56 -7.28 1.70
N ALA A 84 6.31 -8.59 1.62
CA ALA A 84 6.30 -9.45 2.80
C ALA A 84 7.65 -9.43 3.57
N LYS A 85 8.78 -9.37 2.85
CA LYS A 85 10.11 -9.20 3.46
C LYS A 85 10.33 -7.82 4.07
N MET A 86 9.66 -6.78 3.59
CA MET A 86 9.80 -5.41 4.12
C MET A 86 8.90 -5.15 5.32
N ILE A 87 7.87 -5.95 5.56
CA ILE A 87 6.94 -5.69 6.67
C ILE A 87 7.48 -6.27 7.98
N SER A 88 7.24 -5.58 9.09
CA SER A 88 7.54 -6.06 10.44
C SER A 88 6.59 -7.21 10.83
N THR A 89 6.93 -8.01 11.84
CA THR A 89 6.12 -9.20 12.20
C THR A 89 4.66 -8.87 12.53
N GLU A 90 4.42 -7.70 13.11
CA GLU A 90 3.09 -7.19 13.47
C GLU A 90 2.55 -6.17 12.44
N GLY A 91 3.31 -5.94 11.36
CA GLY A 91 2.99 -4.92 10.37
C GLY A 91 1.95 -5.34 9.35
N LEU A 92 1.47 -4.35 8.60
CA LEU A 92 0.35 -4.47 7.66
C LEU A 92 0.77 -4.17 6.22
N ASN A 93 0.41 -5.03 5.28
CA ASN A 93 0.39 -4.71 3.85
C ASN A 93 -1.03 -4.39 3.43
N SER A 94 -1.29 -3.25 2.79
CA SER A 94 -2.62 -2.90 2.31
C SER A 94 -2.58 -2.40 0.87
N TYR A 95 -3.63 -2.75 0.13
CA TYR A 95 -3.81 -2.41 -1.27
C TYR A 95 -5.14 -1.68 -1.40
N ALA A 96 -5.07 -0.43 -1.83
CA ALA A 96 -6.25 0.39 -2.04
C ALA A 96 -6.91 0.02 -3.37
N LYS A 97 -8.26 -0.07 -3.36
CA LYS A 97 -9.12 -0.28 -4.53
C LYS A 97 -8.82 -1.57 -5.29
N ILE A 98 -9.16 -2.73 -4.72
CA ILE A 98 -9.13 -4.00 -5.48
C ILE A 98 -10.51 -4.36 -5.99
N THR A 99 -10.63 -4.48 -7.32
CA THR A 99 -11.87 -4.92 -8.00
C THR A 99 -11.98 -6.44 -8.11
N VAL A 100 -10.86 -7.18 -8.05
CA VAL A 100 -10.83 -8.65 -8.23
C VAL A 100 -10.15 -9.31 -7.04
N VAL A 101 -10.86 -9.43 -5.91
CA VAL A 101 -10.22 -9.94 -4.69
C VAL A 101 -10.13 -11.47 -4.65
N LEU A 102 -11.17 -12.18 -5.13
CA LEU A 102 -11.22 -13.65 -5.03
C LEU A 102 -10.06 -14.38 -5.71
N GLN A 103 -9.46 -13.81 -6.77
CA GLN A 103 -8.34 -14.44 -7.48
C GLN A 103 -6.96 -14.14 -6.87
N LEU A 104 -6.85 -13.13 -5.99
CA LEU A 104 -5.55 -12.69 -5.46
C LEU A 104 -5.15 -13.48 -4.21
N THR A 105 -6.12 -13.85 -3.37
CA THR A 105 -5.87 -14.50 -2.08
C THR A 105 -4.88 -15.67 -2.15
N PRO A 106 -4.97 -16.63 -3.10
CA PRO A 106 -4.02 -17.76 -3.16
C PRO A 106 -2.56 -17.33 -3.34
N HIS A 107 -2.30 -16.28 -4.13
CA HIS A 107 -0.94 -15.78 -4.36
C HIS A 107 -0.35 -15.11 -3.12
N PHE A 108 -1.17 -14.39 -2.37
CA PHE A 108 -0.76 -13.72 -1.14
C PHE A 108 -0.57 -14.69 0.03
N SER A 109 -1.37 -15.74 0.12
CA SER A 109 -1.28 -16.76 1.19
C SER A 109 0.04 -17.53 1.21
N ASN A 110 0.82 -17.52 0.11
CA ASN A 110 2.18 -18.08 0.10
C ASN A 110 3.19 -17.28 0.93
N TYR A 111 2.87 -16.01 1.22
CA TYR A 111 3.79 -15.05 1.84
C TYR A 111 3.22 -14.41 3.12
N PHE A 112 1.90 -14.42 3.29
CA PHE A 112 1.19 -13.85 4.42
C PHE A 112 0.29 -14.90 5.09
N ASN A 113 0.26 -14.90 6.42
CA ASN A 113 -0.55 -15.87 7.19
C ASN A 113 -2.00 -15.42 7.38
N TYR A 114 -2.30 -14.15 7.10
CA TYR A 114 -3.64 -13.61 7.23
C TYR A 114 -3.85 -12.55 6.16
N CYS A 115 -4.91 -12.69 5.37
CA CYS A 115 -5.39 -11.67 4.44
C CYS A 115 -6.89 -11.53 4.57
N ASN A 116 -7.39 -10.31 4.46
CA ASN A 116 -8.81 -10.01 4.57
C ASN A 116 -9.16 -8.76 3.76
N ILE A 117 -10.45 -8.47 3.67
CA ILE A 117 -11.01 -7.39 2.88
C ILE A 117 -11.88 -6.53 3.78
N LYS A 118 -11.74 -5.22 3.67
CA LYS A 118 -12.66 -4.26 4.25
C LYS A 118 -13.38 -3.53 3.13
N ASP A 119 -14.71 -3.68 3.10
CA ASP A 119 -15.58 -2.83 2.29
C ASP A 119 -15.65 -1.43 2.93
N THR A 120 -15.41 -0.39 2.14
CA THR A 120 -15.50 1.00 2.60
C THR A 120 -16.88 1.63 2.37
N GLY A 121 -17.84 0.88 1.82
CA GLY A 121 -19.21 1.33 1.53
C GLY A 121 -19.33 2.28 0.32
N ILE A 122 -18.21 2.66 -0.31
CA ILE A 122 -18.15 3.59 -1.44
C ILE A 122 -17.30 2.98 -2.55
N GLY A 123 -17.78 1.88 -3.15
CA GLY A 123 -17.22 1.24 -4.36
C GLY A 123 -15.78 0.71 -4.28
N ASN A 124 -15.03 1.04 -3.23
CA ASN A 124 -13.65 0.67 -3.03
C ASN A 124 -13.58 -0.41 -1.95
N MET A 125 -12.80 -1.45 -2.22
CA MET A 125 -12.43 -2.44 -1.23
C MET A 125 -10.96 -2.27 -0.88
N ILE A 126 -10.65 -2.37 0.41
CA ILE A 126 -9.28 -2.43 0.90
C ILE A 126 -8.96 -3.90 1.16
N PHE A 127 -8.05 -4.47 0.38
CA PHE A 127 -7.49 -5.78 0.67
C PHE A 127 -6.20 -5.59 1.44
N TYR A 128 -6.06 -6.34 2.52
CA TYR A 128 -4.90 -6.21 3.40
C TYR A 128 -4.43 -7.56 3.91
N CYS A 129 -3.12 -7.66 4.15
CA CYS A 129 -2.44 -8.87 4.57
C CYS A 129 -1.44 -8.60 5.70
N MET A 130 -1.25 -9.58 6.57
CA MET A 130 -0.36 -9.53 7.73
C MET A 130 0.45 -10.83 7.83
N LEU A 131 1.68 -10.73 8.34
CA LEU A 131 2.53 -11.90 8.62
C LEU A 131 2.02 -12.69 9.82
N LYS A 132 1.29 -12.06 10.73
CA LYS A 132 0.70 -12.69 11.90
C LYS A 132 -0.78 -12.33 11.97
N ARG A 133 -1.62 -13.34 12.23
CA ARG A 133 -3.05 -13.11 12.45
C ARG A 133 -3.24 -12.27 13.73
N PRO A 134 -4.06 -11.20 13.70
CA PRO A 134 -4.36 -10.43 14.91
C PRO A 134 -5.11 -11.29 15.94
N LEU A 135 -4.73 -11.18 17.22
CA LEU A 135 -5.31 -11.97 18.32
C LEU A 135 -6.78 -11.63 18.62
N LYS A 136 -7.18 -10.38 18.34
CA LYS A 136 -8.56 -9.90 18.34
C LYS A 136 -8.68 -8.83 17.26
N GLU A 137 -9.82 -8.76 16.59
CA GLU A 137 -10.17 -7.58 15.79
C GLU A 137 -10.30 -6.39 16.73
N LYS A 138 -9.25 -5.57 16.82
CA LYS A 138 -9.39 -4.23 17.38
C LYS A 138 -10.10 -3.41 16.32
N ASN A 139 -11.41 -3.24 16.46
CA ASN A 139 -12.16 -2.28 15.68
C ASN A 139 -11.74 -0.88 16.11
N ILE A 140 -10.71 -0.34 15.46
CA ILE A 140 -10.31 1.05 15.60
C ILE A 140 -11.19 1.85 14.66
N ASN A 141 -11.99 2.76 15.21
CA ASN A 141 -12.68 3.75 14.41
C ASN A 141 -11.62 4.74 13.89
N VAL A 142 -11.22 4.57 12.62
CA VAL A 142 -10.16 5.37 12.01
C VAL A 142 -10.49 6.86 12.02
N LEU A 143 -11.76 7.24 11.85
CA LEU A 143 -12.18 8.64 11.90
C LEU A 143 -12.04 9.23 13.30
N GLU A 144 -12.34 8.44 14.32
CA GLU A 144 -12.14 8.83 15.73
C GLU A 144 -10.65 8.89 16.07
N PHE A 145 -9.84 7.93 15.61
CA PHE A 145 -8.40 7.94 15.80
C PHE A 145 -7.75 9.18 15.18
N VAL A 146 -8.11 9.52 13.94
CA VAL A 146 -7.60 10.72 13.24
C VAL A 146 -8.04 12.00 13.95
N LYS A 147 -9.29 12.07 14.43
CA LYS A 147 -9.77 13.21 15.23
C LYS A 147 -8.98 13.38 16.53
N ASN A 148 -8.64 12.26 17.18
CA ASN A 148 -7.96 12.25 18.49
C ASN A 148 -6.44 12.29 18.38
N THR A 149 -5.89 12.21 17.17
CA THR A 149 -4.45 12.26 16.90
C THR A 149 -4.18 13.33 15.86
N PRO A 150 -4.34 14.63 16.21
CA PRO A 150 -4.05 15.71 15.28
C PRO A 150 -2.57 15.64 14.85
N LEU A 151 -2.35 15.76 13.55
CA LEU A 151 -1.03 15.87 12.92
C LEU A 151 -0.36 17.18 13.32
#